data_AF-A0A521RPH6-F1
#
_entry.id   AF-A0A521RPH6-F1
#
_cell.length_a   1.000
_cell.length_b   1.000
_cell.length_c   1.000
_cell.angle_alpha   90.00
_cell.angle_beta   90.00
_cell.angle_gamma   90.00
#
_symmetry.space_group_name_H-M   'P 1'
#
loop_
_entity.id
_entity.type
_entity.pdbx_description
1 polymer ?
#
loop_
_entity_poly.entity_id
_entity_poly.type
_entity_poly.pdbx_seq_one_letter_code
_entity_poly.pdbx_strand_id
1 'polypeptide(L)' 'MGVKKVILAQPRGFCAGVEMAVATVERALAKYGPPLYVFHEIVHNRYVVQDFVRRGV' A
#
# COMPACT_ATOMS: atom_id res chain seq x y z
N MET A 1 -15.86 -6.53 -29.52
CA MET A 1 -15.23 -5.19 -29.66
C MET A 1 -13.91 -5.23 -28.90
N GLY A 2 -12.78 -5.19 -29.61
CA GLY A 2 -11.45 -5.24 -28.98
C GLY A 2 -10.90 -3.84 -28.68
N VAL A 3 -10.18 -3.69 -27.58
CA VAL A 3 -9.46 -2.45 -27.26
C VAL A 3 -8.36 -2.26 -28.31
N LYS A 4 -8.47 -1.21 -29.14
CA LYS A 4 -7.49 -0.93 -30.21
C LYS A 4 -6.19 -0.28 -29.72
N LYS A 5 -6.21 0.45 -28.61
CA LYS A 5 -5.05 1.16 -28.06
C LYS A 5 -5.25 1.46 -26.57
N VAL A 6 -4.21 1.27 -25.77
CA VAL A 6 -4.14 1.67 -24.36
C VAL A 6 -3.07 2.74 -24.22
N ILE A 7 -3.37 3.83 -23.51
CA ILE A 7 -2.42 4.91 -23.22
C ILE A 7 -2.26 4.99 -21.71
N LEU A 8 -1.01 5.04 -21.25
CA LEU A 8 -0.67 5.10 -19.82
C LEU A 8 -0.12 6.48 -19.49
N ALA A 9 -0.77 7.20 -18.57
CA ALA A 9 -0.32 8.50 -18.11
C ALA A 9 1.00 8.42 -17.33
N GLN A 10 1.76 9.52 -17.31
CA GLN A 10 2.94 9.69 -16.47
C GLN A 10 2.96 11.11 -15.85
N PRO A 11 3.28 11.25 -14.54
CA PRO A 11 3.52 10.16 -13.59
C PRO A 11 2.22 9.45 -13.20
N ARG A 12 2.32 8.19 -12.76
CA ARG A 12 1.19 7.40 -12.22
C ARG A 12 1.70 6.50 -11.11
N GLY A 13 0.83 6.18 -10.15
CA GLY A 13 1.16 5.29 -9.04
C GLY A 13 1.46 6.07 -7.76
N PHE A 14 2.47 5.62 -7.01
CA PHE A 14 2.75 6.12 -5.67
C PHE A 14 3.43 7.48 -5.70
N CYS A 15 3.02 8.36 -4.78
CA CYS A 15 3.80 9.54 -4.43
C CYS A 15 4.77 9.21 -3.30
N ALA A 16 5.76 10.08 -3.06
CA ALA A 16 6.75 9.89 -2.00
C ALA A 16 6.11 9.67 -0.61
N GLY A 17 4.98 10.32 -0.31
CA GLY A 17 4.28 10.15 0.96
C GLY A 17 3.66 8.75 1.13
N VAL A 18 3.05 8.21 0.07
CA VAL A 18 2.49 6.86 0.07
C VAL A 18 3.59 5.82 0.23
N GLU A 19 4.69 5.98 -0.51
CA GLU A 19 5.84 5.06 -0.42
C GLU A 19 6.43 5.04 0.99
N MET A 20 6.65 6.22 1.59
CA MET A 20 7.16 6.33 2.96
C MET A 20 6.20 5.71 3.99
N ALA A 21 4.89 5.91 3.84
CA ALA A 21 3.88 5.37 4.76
C ALA A 21 3.88 3.84 4.74
N VAL A 22 3.84 3.22 3.56
CA VAL A 22 3.92 1.77 3.38
C VAL A 22 5.24 1.23 3.94
N ALA A 23 6.38 1.82 3.57
CA ALA A 23 7.69 1.38 4.06
C ALA A 23 7.85 1.49 5.59
N THR A 24 7.13 2.41 6.23
CA THR A 24 7.16 2.56 7.69
C THR A 24 6.44 1.43 8.38
N VAL A 25 5.25 1.05 7.90
CA VAL A 25 4.50 -0.10 8.42
C VAL A 25 5.24 -1.41 8.16
N GLU A 26 5.82 -1.58 6.96
CA GLU A 26 6.69 -2.73 6.63
C GLU A 26 7.83 -2.91 7.63
N ARG A 27 8.59 -1.83 7.89
CA ARG A 27 9.73 -1.87 8.82
C ARG A 27 9.28 -2.10 10.26
N ALA A 28 8.15 -1.52 10.67
CA ALA A 28 7.59 -1.75 12.00
C ALA A 28 7.18 -3.22 12.17
N LEU A 29 6.49 -3.79 11.19
CA LEU A 29 6.07 -5.19 11.21
C LEU A 29 7.28 -6.13 11.21
N ALA A 30 8.31 -5.87 10.40
CA ALA A 30 9.53 -6.67 10.40
C ALA A 30 10.30 -6.60 11.73
N LYS A 31 10.29 -5.44 12.39
CA LYS A 31 11.02 -5.22 13.65
C LYS A 31 10.29 -5.77 14.87
N TYR A 32 8.97 -5.61 14.94
CA TYR A 32 8.18 -5.90 16.14
C TYR A 32 7.28 -7.14 16.00
N GLY A 33 7.04 -7.62 14.78
CA GLY A 33 6.10 -8.70 14.52
C GLY A 33 4.63 -8.28 14.72
N PRO A 34 3.68 -9.17 14.41
CA PRO A 34 2.26 -8.96 14.71
C PRO A 34 1.94 -9.24 16.20
N PRO A 35 0.87 -8.64 16.78
CA PRO A 35 -0.02 -7.67 16.15
C PRO A 35 0.59 -6.27 16.11
N LEU A 36 0.53 -5.63 14.94
CA LEU A 36 0.82 -4.21 14.77
C LEU A 36 -0.52 -3.48 14.62
N TYR A 37 -0.63 -2.26 15.12
CA TYR A 37 -1.85 -1.47 14.97
C TYR A 37 -1.55 -0.17 14.25
N VAL A 38 -2.37 0.16 13.25
CA VAL A 38 -2.34 1.46 12.56
C VAL A 38 -3.66 2.16 12.80
N PHE A 39 -3.59 3.44 13.15
CA PHE A 39 -4.80 4.26 13.28
C PHE A 39 -5.36 4.57 11.88
N HIS A 40 -6.56 4.06 11.60
CA HIS A 40 -7.20 4.09 10.28
C HIS A 40 -6.41 3.32 9.20
N GLU A 41 -6.85 3.43 7.94
CA GLU A 41 -6.10 2.89 6.81
C GLU A 41 -4.82 3.71 6.58
N ILE A 42 -3.67 3.04 6.46
CA ILE A 42 -2.38 3.70 6.18
C ILE A 42 -2.40 4.46 4.83
N VAL A 43 -3.12 3.92 3.86
CA VAL A 43 -3.44 4.54 2.56
C VAL A 43 -4.82 4.06 2.10
N HIS A 44 -5.53 4.88 1.34
CA HIS A 44 -6.83 4.51 0.75
C HIS A 44 -6.67 3.63 -0.49
N ASN A 45 -6.09 2.45 -0.29
CA ASN A 45 -5.97 1.42 -1.31
C ASN A 45 -6.28 0.06 -0.70
N ARG A 46 -7.42 -0.50 -1.10
CA ARG A 46 -7.91 -1.77 -0.57
C ARG A 46 -6.91 -2.91 -0.71
N TYR A 47 -6.16 -2.99 -1.82
CA TYR A 47 -5.19 -4.06 -2.02
C TYR A 47 -4.04 -3.95 -1.01
N VAL A 48 -3.53 -2.74 -0.78
CA VAL A 48 -2.45 -2.47 0.19
C VAL A 48 -2.93 -2.76 1.61
N VAL A 49 -4.10 -2.24 2.00
CA VAL A 49 -4.66 -2.45 3.34
C VAL A 49 -4.92 -3.93 3.61
N GLN A 50 -5.52 -4.65 2.66
CA GLN A 50 -5.79 -6.07 2.83
C GLN A 50 -4.51 -6.91 2.95
N ASP A 51 -3.40 -6.49 2.32
CA ASP A 51 -2.12 -7.17 2.49
C ASP A 51 -1.59 -7.05 3.92
N PHE A 52 -1.59 -5.84 4.46
CA PHE A 52 -1.20 -5.58 5.84
C PHE A 52 -2.09 -6.32 6.85
N VAL A 53 -3.41 -6.33 6.65
CA VAL A 53 -4.35 -7.07 7.51
C VAL A 53 -4.06 -8.57 7.52
N ARG A 54 -3.77 -9.17 6.35
CA ARG A 54 -3.39 -10.60 6.28
C ARG A 54 -2.10 -10.91 7.03
N ARG A 55 -1.24 -9.91 7.24
CA ARG A 55 0.05 -10.03 7.91
C ARG A 55 -0.01 -9.66 9.39
N GLY A 56 -1.20 -9.34 9.91
CA GLY A 56 -1.44 -9.05 11.33
C GLY A 56 -1.17 -7.59 11.71
N VAL A 57 -1.39 -6.66 10.78
CA VAL A 57 -1.42 -5.20 11.00
C VAL A 57 -2.85 -4.67 11.00
#